data_AF-A0A177CBS3-F1
#
_entry.id   AF-A0A177CBS3-F1
#
_cell.length_a   1.000
_cell.length_b   1.000
_cell.length_c   1.000
_cell.angle_alpha   90.00
_cell.angle_beta   90.00
_cell.angle_gamma   90.00
#
_symmetry.space_group_name_H-M   'P 1'
#
loop_
_entity.id
_entity.type
_entity.pdbx_description
1 polymer ?
#
loop_
_entity_poly.entity_id
_entity_poly.type
_entity_poly.pdbx_seq_one_letter_code
_entity_poly.pdbx_strand_id
1 'polypeptide(L)'
;MSQLIDSLMENYYIPPIIFNRQTDNETGETTLVCVDGKQRLSSVQAFVRGIIPCTDHQGEKWWFENAQVQGKNKNLFSETERGDFLNKDFVTFEYVNLEPQQEEDLFARVQMGMPLSVAEKMRATSGSWQDLARHFISDFPVIYSLQKDRMRAKDFQLTLSCFSQILEVQHPTPSDGLPMHKSGHTHLAKLVGRDSFLDDDLKSHLACVWKTFKDLIELEPNVFTNADKRLKGVQTFAPVEMIAVTVLISVHIDTSHNRLLEVIRSLRENLRENFSDLRVNGYMWKAVWSFIDNLNKNR
;
A
#
# COMPACT_ATOMS: atom_id res chain seq x y z
N MET A 1 11.31 -13.71 26.60
CA MET A 1 10.36 -12.91 27.41
C MET A 1 10.95 -12.38 28.72
N SER A 2 12.06 -12.92 29.25
CA SER A 2 12.75 -12.33 30.43
C SER A 2 13.58 -11.07 30.10
N GLN A 3 14.08 -10.96 28.87
CA GLN A 3 14.98 -9.87 28.44
C GLN A 3 14.43 -8.45 28.64
N LEU A 4 13.10 -8.26 28.62
CA LEU A 4 12.50 -6.95 28.92
C LEU A 4 12.67 -6.59 30.40
N ILE A 5 12.45 -7.55 31.29
CA ILE A 5 12.58 -7.33 32.73
C ILE A 5 14.06 -7.09 33.05
N ASP A 6 14.95 -7.88 32.46
CA ASP A 6 16.39 -7.68 32.57
C ASP A 6 16.76 -6.26 32.08
N SER A 7 16.16 -5.80 30.97
CA SER A 7 16.35 -4.43 30.46
C SER A 7 15.85 -3.34 31.39
N LEU A 8 14.70 -3.56 32.05
CA LEU A 8 14.17 -2.66 33.06
C LEU A 8 15.09 -2.56 34.26
N MET A 9 15.58 -3.70 34.78
CA MET A 9 16.46 -3.74 35.96
C MET A 9 17.75 -2.96 35.70
N GLU A 10 18.36 -3.15 34.54
CA GLU A 10 19.60 -2.49 34.12
C GLU A 10 19.41 -1.06 33.56
N ASN A 11 18.19 -0.53 33.58
CA ASN A 11 17.84 0.81 33.06
C ASN A 11 18.21 1.02 31.58
N TYR A 12 18.12 -0.02 30.75
CA TYR A 12 18.25 0.11 29.30
C TYR A 12 17.08 0.87 28.70
N TYR A 13 17.30 1.44 27.51
CA TYR A 13 16.23 2.11 26.76
C TYR A 13 15.10 1.12 26.43
N ILE A 14 13.87 1.54 26.73
CA ILE A 14 12.66 0.80 26.38
C ILE A 14 11.81 1.70 25.49
N PRO A 15 11.37 1.21 24.31
CA PRO A 15 10.48 1.98 23.46
C PRO A 15 9.22 2.42 24.22
N PRO A 16 8.62 3.56 23.83
CA PRO A 16 7.42 4.08 24.48
C PRO A 16 6.18 3.22 24.21
N ILE A 17 5.21 3.27 25.11
CA ILE A 17 3.91 2.57 24.99
C ILE A 17 2.90 3.54 24.39
N ILE A 18 2.05 3.06 23.48
CA ILE A 18 1.07 3.91 22.78
C ILE A 18 -0.33 3.52 23.21
N PHE A 19 -1.09 4.50 23.69
CA PHE A 19 -2.48 4.36 24.07
C PHE A 19 -3.39 5.25 23.22
N ASN A 20 -4.62 4.79 23.00
CA ASN A 20 -5.74 5.61 22.59
C ASN A 20 -6.68 5.81 23.78
N ARG A 21 -6.89 7.07 24.15
CA ARG A 21 -7.79 7.49 25.21
C ARG A 21 -9.17 7.70 24.63
N GLN A 22 -10.11 6.87 25.04
CA GLN A 22 -11.52 7.00 24.71
C GLN A 22 -12.26 7.49 25.96
N THR A 23 -12.93 8.64 25.84
CA THR A 23 -13.79 9.15 26.92
C THR A 23 -15.24 8.92 26.51
N ASP A 24 -15.97 8.20 27.35
CA ASP A 24 -17.40 8.02 27.16
C ASP A 24 -18.13 9.33 27.52
N ASN A 25 -18.89 9.87 26.57
CA ASN A 25 -19.61 11.12 26.71
C ASN A 25 -20.80 11.03 27.68
N GLU A 26 -21.30 9.83 27.96
CA GLU A 26 -22.46 9.62 28.83
C GLU A 26 -22.06 9.36 30.29
N THR A 27 -20.96 8.64 30.51
CA THR A 27 -20.49 8.25 31.86
C THR A 27 -19.30 9.06 32.36
N GLY A 28 -18.56 9.72 31.45
CA GLY A 28 -17.30 10.40 31.77
C GLY A 28 -16.13 9.44 32.05
N GLU A 29 -16.34 8.13 31.91
CA GLU A 29 -15.29 7.13 32.12
C GLU A 29 -14.24 7.19 31.00
N THR A 30 -12.97 7.13 31.38
CA THR A 30 -11.84 7.17 30.45
C THR A 30 -11.24 5.78 30.32
N THR A 31 -11.31 5.21 29.12
CA THR A 31 -10.69 3.93 28.78
C THR A 31 -9.42 4.18 27.96
N LEU A 32 -8.32 3.51 28.35
CA LEU A 32 -7.05 3.54 27.59
C LEU A 32 -6.90 2.24 26.80
N VAL A 33 -7.10 2.31 25.49
CA VAL A 33 -6.90 1.20 24.56
C VAL A 33 -5.41 1.13 24.21
N CYS A 34 -4.75 0.00 24.50
CA CYS A 34 -3.34 -0.20 24.17
C CYS A 34 -3.16 -0.47 22.67
N VAL A 35 -2.62 0.50 21.93
CA VAL A 35 -2.33 0.36 20.49
C VAL A 35 -1.00 -0.34 20.28
N ASP A 36 0.04 0.01 21.04
CA ASP A 36 1.35 -0.66 20.99
C ASP A 36 1.95 -0.79 22.40
N GLY A 37 2.67 -1.89 22.65
CA GLY A 37 3.27 -2.18 23.96
C GLY A 37 2.57 -3.25 24.79
N LYS A 38 1.55 -3.93 24.25
CA LYS A 38 0.82 -5.00 24.94
C LYS A 38 1.75 -6.09 25.52
N GLN A 39 2.72 -6.56 24.73
CA GLN A 39 3.66 -7.58 25.20
C GLN A 39 4.55 -7.08 26.36
N ARG A 40 4.89 -5.78 26.37
CA ARG A 40 5.68 -5.17 27.44
C ARG A 40 4.88 -5.13 28.74
N LEU A 41 3.65 -4.63 28.68
CA LEU A 41 2.73 -4.58 29.82
C LEU A 41 2.43 -5.98 30.36
N SER A 42 2.11 -6.94 29.49
CA SER A 42 1.87 -8.33 29.89
C SER A 42 3.09 -8.97 30.57
N SER A 43 4.30 -8.67 30.09
CA SER A 43 5.54 -9.22 30.67
C SER A 43 5.79 -8.65 32.07
N VAL A 44 5.61 -7.34 32.27
CA VAL A 44 5.74 -6.70 33.59
C VAL A 44 4.70 -7.28 34.56
N GLN A 45 3.45 -7.40 34.14
CA GLN A 45 2.40 -8.00 34.96
C GLN A 45 2.71 -9.46 35.33
N ALA A 46 3.23 -10.25 34.37
CA ALA A 46 3.62 -11.63 34.61
C ALA A 46 4.81 -11.73 35.58
N PHE A 47 5.76 -10.80 35.52
CA PHE A 47 6.90 -10.74 36.44
C PHE A 47 6.46 -10.41 37.86
N VAL A 48 5.65 -9.35 38.03
CA VAL A 48 5.12 -8.92 39.34
C VAL A 48 4.29 -10.04 39.99
N ARG A 49 3.50 -10.77 39.21
CA ARG A 49 2.73 -11.94 39.69
C ARG A 49 3.59 -13.17 39.97
N GLY A 50 4.91 -13.10 39.79
CA GLY A 50 5.83 -14.22 39.97
C GLY A 50 5.63 -15.37 38.98
N ILE A 51 5.12 -15.10 37.77
CA ILE A 51 4.90 -16.09 36.69
C ILE A 51 6.18 -16.28 35.86
N ILE A 52 6.96 -15.22 35.65
CA ILE A 52 8.25 -15.26 34.95
C ILE A 52 9.39 -14.74 35.85
N PRO A 53 10.62 -15.27 35.72
CA PRO A 53 11.79 -14.73 36.40
C PRO A 53 12.56 -13.69 35.56
N CYS A 54 13.38 -12.88 36.22
CA CYS A 54 14.49 -12.16 35.58
C CYS A 54 15.80 -12.94 35.78
N THR A 55 16.81 -12.65 34.97
CA THR A 55 18.13 -13.31 35.06
C THR A 55 19.19 -12.29 35.44
N ASP A 56 20.02 -12.61 36.43
CA ASP A 56 21.15 -11.75 36.79
C ASP A 56 22.37 -11.99 35.88
N HIS A 57 23.42 -11.19 36.08
CA HIS A 57 24.69 -11.31 35.36
C HIS A 57 25.40 -12.66 35.55
N GLN A 58 25.05 -13.43 36.59
CA GLN A 58 25.62 -14.75 36.90
C GLN A 58 24.77 -15.88 36.31
N GLY A 59 23.61 -15.58 35.70
CA GLY A 59 22.70 -16.55 35.12
C GLY A 59 21.66 -17.10 36.12
N GLU A 60 21.60 -16.57 37.34
CA GLU A 60 20.66 -16.98 38.37
C GLU A 60 19.28 -16.32 38.16
N LYS A 61 18.23 -17.06 38.53
CA LYS A 61 16.84 -16.65 38.27
C LYS A 61 16.20 -16.04 39.51
N TRP A 62 15.76 -14.80 39.38
CA TRP A 62 15.13 -14.02 40.45
C TRP A 62 13.64 -13.82 40.19
N TRP A 63 12.83 -13.90 41.24
CA TRP A 63 11.37 -13.84 41.16
C TRP A 63 10.83 -12.70 42.04
N PHE A 64 9.83 -11.97 41.53
CA PHE A 64 9.22 -10.85 42.25
C PHE A 64 8.37 -11.32 43.44
N GLU A 65 7.56 -12.37 43.25
CA GLU A 65 6.72 -12.94 44.30
C GLU A 65 6.69 -14.47 44.21
N ASN A 66 6.34 -15.13 45.32
CA ASN A 66 6.26 -16.58 45.39
C ASN A 66 4.94 -17.10 44.78
N ALA A 67 4.89 -17.20 43.46
CA ALA A 67 3.69 -17.71 42.78
C ALA A 67 3.59 -19.24 42.85
N GLN A 68 2.53 -19.71 43.54
CA GLN A 68 1.69 -20.92 43.39
C GLN A 68 2.27 -22.26 42.87
N VAL A 69 3.58 -22.49 42.85
CA VAL A 69 4.15 -23.81 42.54
C VAL A 69 4.99 -24.29 43.71
N GLN A 70 4.42 -25.24 44.46
CA GLN A 70 5.05 -25.92 45.58
C GLN A 70 6.39 -26.57 45.17
N GLY A 71 7.45 -26.34 45.96
CA GLY A 71 8.56 -27.30 46.06
C GLY A 71 9.98 -26.88 45.69
N LYS A 72 10.28 -25.60 45.39
CA LYS A 72 11.68 -25.13 45.23
C LYS A 72 11.92 -23.79 45.91
N ASN A 73 13.00 -23.68 46.68
CA ASN A 73 13.53 -22.39 47.16
C ASN A 73 13.88 -21.54 45.94
N LYS A 74 13.08 -20.52 45.65
CA LYS A 74 13.34 -19.53 44.61
C LYS A 74 14.12 -18.37 45.22
N ASN A 75 15.05 -17.79 44.47
CA ASN A 75 15.68 -16.52 44.84
C ASN A 75 14.62 -15.43 44.66
N LEU A 76 14.28 -14.74 45.75
CA LEU A 76 13.25 -13.71 45.80
C LEU A 76 13.91 -12.36 45.97
N PHE A 77 13.35 -11.34 45.30
CA PHE A 77 13.71 -9.96 45.56
C PHE A 77 13.40 -9.58 47.01
N SER A 78 14.29 -8.80 47.62
CA SER A 78 14.05 -8.10 48.88
C SER A 78 12.93 -7.05 48.72
N GLU A 79 12.35 -6.60 49.83
CA GLU A 79 11.30 -5.57 49.80
C GLU A 79 11.79 -4.26 49.15
N THR A 80 13.05 -3.89 49.39
CA THR A 80 13.66 -2.69 48.80
C THR A 80 13.73 -2.79 47.28
N GLU A 81 14.25 -3.89 46.74
CA GLU A 81 14.40 -4.08 45.29
C GLU A 81 13.04 -4.15 44.56
N ARG A 82 12.02 -4.70 45.22
CA ARG A 82 10.64 -4.66 44.70
C ARG A 82 10.11 -3.24 44.63
N GLY A 83 10.36 -2.44 45.67
CA GLY A 83 10.03 -1.02 45.70
C GLY A 83 10.71 -0.26 44.56
N ASP A 84 12.01 -0.49 44.36
CA ASP A 84 12.78 0.15 43.29
C ASP A 84 12.26 -0.23 41.89
N PHE A 85 11.86 -1.48 41.69
CA PHE A 85 11.25 -1.90 40.42
C PHE A 85 9.88 -1.26 40.18
N LEU A 86 9.03 -1.20 41.21
CA LEU A 86 7.68 -0.61 41.10
C LEU A 86 7.71 0.90 40.87
N ASN A 87 8.79 1.57 41.25
CA ASN A 87 9.01 3.00 41.01
C ASN A 87 9.53 3.32 39.59
N LYS A 88 9.73 2.32 38.72
CA LYS A 88 10.18 2.56 37.34
C LYS A 88 9.01 3.00 36.47
N ASP A 89 9.24 4.08 35.72
CA ASP A 89 8.25 4.65 34.81
C ASP A 89 8.40 4.14 33.37
N PHE A 90 7.27 4.06 32.66
CA PHE A 90 7.23 3.91 31.21
C PHE A 90 6.93 5.26 30.56
N VAL A 91 7.64 5.56 29.47
CA VAL A 91 7.26 6.66 28.58
C VAL A 91 6.02 6.25 27.79
N THR A 92 4.97 7.06 27.85
CA THR A 92 3.71 6.82 27.14
C THR A 92 3.41 7.94 26.14
N PHE A 93 2.81 7.56 25.01
CA PHE A 93 2.17 8.48 24.06
C PHE A 93 0.68 8.20 24.01
N GLU A 94 -0.11 9.26 24.13
CA GLU A 94 -1.57 9.15 24.15
C GLU A 94 -2.19 9.91 22.98
N TYR A 95 -3.05 9.22 22.24
CA TYR A 95 -3.97 9.81 21.28
C TYR A 95 -5.36 9.90 21.91
N VAL A 96 -6.20 10.81 21.42
CA VAL A 96 -7.54 11.05 21.97
C VAL A 96 -8.59 10.71 20.92
N ASN A 97 -9.54 9.86 21.29
CA ASN A 97 -10.72 9.50 20.51
C ASN A 97 -10.40 9.03 19.07
N LEU A 98 -9.40 8.16 18.89
CA LEU A 98 -9.18 7.52 17.59
C LEU A 98 -10.32 6.54 17.28
N GLU A 99 -10.77 6.54 16.02
CA GLU A 99 -11.70 5.55 15.51
C GLU A 99 -11.00 4.18 15.34
N PRO A 100 -11.72 3.04 15.38
CA PRO A 100 -11.12 1.71 15.26
C PRO A 100 -10.22 1.53 14.03
N GLN A 101 -10.60 2.10 12.89
CA GLN A 101 -9.79 2.04 11.66
C GLN A 101 -8.47 2.82 11.77
N GLN A 102 -8.46 3.92 12.54
CA GLN A 102 -7.27 4.72 12.80
C GLN A 102 -6.35 4.03 13.80
N GLU A 103 -6.90 3.31 14.78
CA GLU A 103 -6.13 2.45 15.69
C GLU A 103 -5.39 1.35 14.92
N GLU A 104 -6.06 0.68 13.98
CA GLU A 104 -5.46 -0.35 13.13
C GLU A 104 -4.34 0.20 12.23
N ASP A 105 -4.54 1.37 11.61
CA ASP A 105 -3.50 2.03 10.81
C ASP A 105 -2.31 2.49 11.67
N LEU A 106 -2.57 3.04 12.86
CA LEU A 106 -1.52 3.43 13.80
C LEU A 106 -0.72 2.20 14.26
N PHE A 107 -1.38 1.10 14.60
CA PHE A 107 -0.73 -0.17 14.93
C PHE A 107 0.13 -0.67 13.76
N ALA A 108 -0.40 -0.66 12.53
CA ALA A 108 0.34 -1.06 11.35
C ALA A 108 1.58 -0.19 11.11
N ARG A 109 1.48 1.14 11.29
CA ARG A 109 2.60 2.08 11.13
C ARG A 109 3.67 1.91 12.19
N VAL A 110 3.28 1.65 13.43
CA VAL A 110 4.21 1.41 14.54
C VAL A 110 4.98 0.10 14.33
N GLN A 111 4.32 -0.94 13.82
CA GLN A 111 4.97 -2.21 13.51
C GLN A 111 5.83 -2.16 12.23
N MET A 112 5.41 -1.38 11.23
CA MET A 112 6.09 -1.37 9.93
C MET A 112 7.09 -0.25 9.75
N GLY A 113 7.10 0.80 10.60
CA GLY A 113 8.01 1.94 10.48
C GLY A 113 8.08 2.51 9.06
N MET A 114 7.02 2.33 8.25
CA MET A 114 7.16 2.45 6.81
C MET A 114 7.04 3.90 6.40
N PRO A 115 8.08 4.49 5.79
CA PRO A 115 7.97 5.82 5.23
C PRO A 115 6.86 5.85 4.17
N LEU A 116 6.29 7.03 3.92
CA LEU A 116 5.42 7.23 2.77
C LEU A 116 6.10 6.69 1.51
N SER A 117 5.38 5.87 0.75
CA SER A 117 5.80 5.38 -0.54
C SER A 117 6.04 6.58 -1.47
N VAL A 118 6.83 6.38 -2.52
CA VAL A 118 7.06 7.44 -3.50
C VAL A 118 5.73 7.92 -4.11
N ALA A 119 4.78 7.01 -4.32
CA ALA A 119 3.44 7.34 -4.81
C ALA A 119 2.62 8.15 -3.80
N GLU A 120 2.69 7.83 -2.51
CA GLU A 120 1.99 8.59 -1.46
C GLU A 120 2.59 9.99 -1.28
N LYS A 121 3.92 10.11 -1.36
CA LYS A 121 4.59 11.42 -1.35
C LYS A 121 4.14 12.26 -2.54
N MET A 122 4.08 11.68 -3.74
CA MET A 122 3.58 12.36 -4.94
C MET A 122 2.11 12.72 -4.84
N ARG A 123 1.27 11.86 -4.25
CA ARG A 123 -0.15 12.14 -4.04
C ARG A 123 -0.37 13.22 -2.97
N ALA A 124 0.54 13.39 -2.02
CA ALA A 124 0.44 14.40 -0.96
C ALA A 124 0.80 15.81 -1.43
N THR A 125 1.52 15.96 -2.55
CA THR A 125 1.83 17.28 -3.11
C THR A 125 0.67 17.81 -3.96
N SER A 126 0.57 19.14 -4.05
CA SER A 126 -0.36 19.82 -4.95
C SER A 126 0.27 20.03 -6.32
N GLY A 127 -0.55 19.97 -7.37
CA GLY A 127 -0.13 20.21 -8.74
C GLY A 127 -1.17 19.71 -9.74
N SER A 128 -1.12 20.26 -10.96
CA SER A 128 -2.16 20.09 -11.97
C SER A 128 -2.34 18.62 -12.39
N TRP A 129 -1.24 17.88 -12.50
CA TRP A 129 -1.25 16.44 -12.76
C TRP A 129 -1.83 15.62 -11.61
N GLN A 130 -1.53 16.00 -10.37
CA GLN A 130 -2.06 15.33 -9.18
C GLN A 130 -3.55 15.55 -9.05
N ASP A 131 -4.02 16.77 -9.29
CA ASP A 131 -5.45 17.09 -9.29
C ASP A 131 -6.17 16.31 -10.39
N LEU A 132 -5.65 16.32 -11.63
CA LEU A 132 -6.24 15.56 -12.73
C LEU A 132 -6.36 14.06 -12.40
N ALA A 133 -5.29 13.46 -11.86
CA ALA A 133 -5.31 12.05 -11.47
C ALA A 133 -6.32 11.77 -10.35
N ARG A 134 -6.49 12.67 -9.36
CA ARG A 134 -7.51 12.53 -8.31
C ARG A 134 -8.93 12.57 -8.88
N HIS A 135 -9.20 13.49 -9.81
CA HIS A 135 -10.50 13.57 -10.48
C HIS A 135 -10.79 12.28 -11.25
N PHE A 136 -9.84 11.77 -12.03
CA PHE A 136 -10.03 10.54 -12.80
C PHE A 136 -10.30 9.32 -11.90
N ILE A 137 -9.64 9.22 -10.75
CA ILE A 137 -9.89 8.16 -9.76
C ILE A 137 -11.30 8.25 -9.17
N SER A 138 -11.75 9.47 -8.88
CA SER A 138 -13.09 9.74 -8.34
C SER A 138 -14.19 9.48 -9.38
N ASP A 139 -13.99 9.91 -10.62
CA ASP A 139 -15.02 9.95 -11.66
C ASP A 139 -15.19 8.60 -12.38
N PHE A 140 -14.15 7.76 -12.37
CA PHE A 140 -14.14 6.46 -13.06
C PHE A 140 -13.91 5.27 -12.11
N PRO A 141 -14.69 5.11 -11.02
CA PRO A 141 -14.44 4.09 -10.00
C PRO A 141 -14.50 2.66 -10.55
N VAL A 142 -15.25 2.43 -11.64
CA VAL A 142 -15.37 1.14 -12.31
C VAL A 142 -14.04 0.65 -12.89
N ILE A 143 -13.22 1.55 -13.45
CA ILE A 143 -11.90 1.18 -14.00
C ILE A 143 -10.98 0.70 -12.87
N TYR A 144 -10.94 1.44 -11.77
CA TYR A 144 -10.10 1.09 -10.63
C TYR A 144 -10.63 -0.12 -9.87
N SER A 145 -11.91 -0.48 -10.02
CA SER A 145 -12.49 -1.73 -9.48
C SER A 145 -11.97 -3.00 -10.09
N LEU A 146 -11.32 -2.91 -11.25
CA LEU A 146 -10.63 -4.04 -11.86
C LEU A 146 -9.33 -4.42 -11.12
N GLN A 147 -8.76 -3.52 -10.31
CA GLN A 147 -7.50 -3.73 -9.61
C GLN A 147 -7.68 -4.46 -8.27
N LYS A 148 -6.79 -5.42 -7.99
CA LYS A 148 -6.78 -6.17 -6.72
C LYS A 148 -6.41 -5.31 -5.50
N ASP A 149 -5.49 -4.36 -5.70
CA ASP A 149 -4.87 -3.60 -4.62
C ASP A 149 -4.85 -2.11 -4.98
N ARG A 150 -5.54 -1.31 -4.17
CA ARG A 150 -5.59 0.15 -4.27
C ARG A 150 -4.90 0.85 -3.10
N MET A 151 -4.29 0.09 -2.18
CA MET A 151 -3.63 0.65 -1.01
C MET A 151 -2.41 1.47 -1.41
N ARG A 152 -1.93 2.34 -0.50
CA ARG A 152 -0.66 3.06 -0.64
C ARG A 152 -0.56 3.91 -1.93
N ALA A 153 -1.69 4.49 -2.37
CA ALA A 153 -1.80 5.32 -3.57
C ALA A 153 -1.40 4.61 -4.88
N LYS A 154 -1.61 3.29 -4.96
CA LYS A 154 -1.34 2.51 -6.19
C LYS A 154 -2.24 2.89 -7.36
N ASP A 155 -3.50 3.21 -7.09
CA ASP A 155 -4.44 3.76 -8.08
C ASP A 155 -3.94 5.07 -8.70
N PHE A 156 -3.42 5.96 -7.86
CA PHE A 156 -2.79 7.22 -8.24
C PHE A 156 -1.54 7.02 -9.08
N GLN A 157 -0.63 6.14 -8.63
CA GLN A 157 0.56 5.79 -9.40
C GLN A 157 0.21 5.19 -10.77
N LEU A 158 -0.78 4.30 -10.82
CA LEU A 158 -1.21 3.66 -12.05
C LEU A 158 -1.84 4.67 -13.02
N THR A 159 -2.63 5.61 -12.51
CA THR A 159 -3.21 6.69 -13.33
C THR A 159 -2.13 7.54 -13.99
N LEU A 160 -1.15 8.02 -13.20
CA LEU A 160 0.00 8.76 -13.72
C LEU A 160 0.85 7.92 -14.69
N SER A 161 0.96 6.61 -14.45
CA SER A 161 1.65 5.69 -15.36
C SER A 161 0.99 5.58 -16.72
N CYS A 162 -0.36 5.57 -16.76
CA CYS A 162 -1.11 5.58 -17.99
C CYS A 162 -0.95 6.91 -18.74
N PHE A 163 -1.09 8.05 -18.03
CA PHE A 163 -0.86 9.38 -18.61
C PHE A 163 0.54 9.52 -19.21
N SER A 164 1.57 9.14 -18.43
CA SER A 164 2.96 9.22 -18.88
C SER A 164 3.24 8.33 -20.10
N GLN A 165 2.58 7.18 -20.20
CA GLN A 165 2.80 6.25 -21.30
C GLN A 165 2.05 6.67 -22.57
N ILE A 166 0.84 7.23 -22.44
CA ILE A 166 0.11 7.84 -23.56
C ILE A 166 0.92 9.00 -24.15
N LEU A 167 1.42 9.89 -23.30
CA LEU A 167 2.26 11.02 -23.73
C LEU A 167 3.53 10.57 -24.47
N GLU A 168 4.19 9.53 -23.98
CA GLU A 168 5.38 8.99 -24.66
C GLU A 168 5.04 8.36 -26.02
N VAL A 169 3.84 7.84 -26.22
CA VAL A 169 3.40 7.31 -27.52
C VAL A 169 3.06 8.44 -28.48
N GLN A 170 2.44 9.52 -28.00
CA GLN A 170 2.15 10.71 -28.81
C GLN A 170 3.41 11.51 -29.16
N HIS A 171 4.37 11.54 -28.23
CA HIS A 171 5.63 12.26 -28.35
C HIS A 171 6.81 11.37 -27.92
N PRO A 172 7.25 10.41 -28.77
CA PRO A 172 8.35 9.52 -28.46
C PRO A 172 9.62 10.28 -28.09
N THR A 173 10.24 9.91 -26.96
CA THR A 173 11.51 10.51 -26.54
C THR A 173 12.65 10.17 -27.53
N PRO A 174 12.79 8.92 -28.01
CA PRO A 174 13.89 8.57 -28.92
C PRO A 174 13.67 9.09 -30.35
N SER A 175 14.78 9.37 -31.04
CA SER A 175 14.76 9.85 -32.42
C SER A 175 14.30 8.80 -33.45
N ASP A 176 14.29 7.52 -33.08
CA ASP A 176 13.77 6.44 -33.93
C ASP A 176 12.23 6.37 -33.95
N GLY A 177 11.55 7.18 -33.13
CA GLY A 177 10.10 7.23 -33.03
C GLY A 177 9.49 6.09 -32.21
N LEU A 178 10.30 5.21 -31.61
CA LEU A 178 9.79 4.09 -30.80
C LEU A 178 9.55 4.53 -29.36
N PRO A 179 8.33 4.37 -28.82
CA PRO A 179 8.01 4.82 -27.47
C PRO A 179 8.70 3.95 -26.41
N MET A 180 9.38 4.60 -25.47
CA MET A 180 10.00 3.90 -24.34
C MET A 180 9.00 3.64 -23.21
N HIS A 181 9.38 2.80 -22.26
CA HIS A 181 8.59 2.60 -21.05
C HIS A 181 8.79 3.76 -20.05
N LYS A 182 7.72 4.50 -19.74
CA LYS A 182 7.75 5.70 -18.88
C LYS A 182 6.91 5.60 -17.59
N SER A 183 6.46 4.41 -17.21
CA SER A 183 5.64 4.21 -15.99
C SER A 183 6.45 4.11 -14.66
N GLY A 184 7.76 4.33 -14.69
CA GLY A 184 8.62 4.28 -13.50
C GLY A 184 8.60 5.56 -12.68
N HIS A 185 8.78 5.47 -11.35
CA HIS A 185 8.70 6.62 -10.42
C HIS A 185 9.54 7.84 -10.83
N THR A 186 10.73 7.64 -11.39
CA THR A 186 11.59 8.74 -11.85
C THR A 186 10.98 9.52 -13.02
N HIS A 187 10.22 8.85 -13.89
CA HIS A 187 9.51 9.49 -14.99
C HIS A 187 8.23 10.17 -14.50
N LEU A 188 7.50 9.54 -13.57
CA LEU A 188 6.31 10.15 -12.98
C LEU A 188 6.64 11.43 -12.21
N ALA A 189 7.77 11.47 -11.49
CA ALA A 189 8.27 12.68 -10.84
C ALA A 189 8.53 13.81 -11.85
N LYS A 190 9.11 13.47 -13.02
CA LYS A 190 9.37 14.43 -14.10
C LYS A 190 8.09 14.92 -14.76
N LEU A 191 7.10 14.05 -14.93
CA LEU A 191 5.78 14.41 -15.48
C LEU A 191 5.09 15.44 -14.57
N VAL A 192 4.99 15.11 -13.28
CA VAL A 192 4.37 15.98 -12.27
C VAL A 192 5.07 17.34 -12.15
N GLY A 193 6.39 17.40 -12.38
CA GLY A 193 7.12 18.66 -12.39
C GLY A 193 7.00 19.50 -13.67
N ARG A 194 6.25 19.05 -14.69
CA ARG A 194 6.16 19.70 -16.00
C ARG A 194 4.70 19.97 -16.38
N ASP A 195 4.15 21.05 -15.84
CA ASP A 195 2.79 21.49 -16.14
C ASP A 195 2.60 21.98 -17.59
N SER A 196 3.67 22.32 -18.29
CA SER A 196 3.61 22.81 -19.68
C SER A 196 3.05 21.81 -20.70
N PHE A 197 3.01 20.52 -20.37
CA PHE A 197 2.44 19.48 -21.23
C PHE A 197 0.93 19.29 -21.01
N LEU A 198 0.36 19.89 -19.96
CA LEU A 198 -1.02 19.68 -19.56
C LEU A 198 -1.93 20.77 -20.17
N ASP A 199 -1.99 20.79 -21.51
CA ASP A 199 -2.92 21.64 -22.24
C ASP A 199 -4.35 21.06 -22.25
N ASP A 200 -5.31 21.86 -22.71
CA ASP A 200 -6.72 21.46 -22.71
C ASP A 200 -7.01 20.37 -23.76
N ASP A 201 -6.20 20.30 -24.83
CA ASP A 201 -6.29 19.25 -25.85
C ASP A 201 -5.90 17.89 -25.25
N LEU A 202 -4.79 17.83 -24.51
CA LEU A 202 -4.38 16.60 -23.83
C LEU A 202 -5.38 16.18 -22.75
N LYS A 203 -5.88 17.11 -21.93
CA LYS A 203 -6.91 16.79 -20.93
C LYS A 203 -8.15 16.20 -21.58
N SER A 204 -8.60 16.79 -22.69
CA SER A 204 -9.76 16.33 -23.44
C SER A 204 -9.52 14.94 -24.03
N HIS A 205 -8.33 14.70 -24.58
CA HIS A 205 -7.92 13.39 -25.09
C HIS A 205 -7.89 12.32 -23.99
N LEU A 206 -7.25 12.60 -22.85
CA LEU A 206 -7.22 11.69 -21.70
C LEU A 206 -8.63 11.41 -21.17
N ALA A 207 -9.49 12.42 -21.08
CA ALA A 207 -10.88 12.25 -20.65
C ALA A 207 -11.65 11.35 -21.62
N CYS A 208 -11.43 11.51 -22.93
CA CYS A 208 -12.03 10.65 -23.96
C CYS A 208 -11.57 9.19 -23.79
N VAL A 209 -10.26 8.95 -23.59
CA VAL A 209 -9.71 7.61 -23.34
C VAL A 209 -10.37 6.94 -22.12
N TRP A 210 -10.49 7.65 -21.00
CA TRP A 210 -11.10 7.10 -19.78
C TRP A 210 -12.60 6.87 -19.94
N LYS A 211 -13.30 7.76 -20.64
CA LYS A 211 -14.73 7.59 -20.95
C LYS A 211 -14.96 6.37 -21.85
N THR A 212 -14.20 6.24 -22.94
CA THR A 212 -14.26 5.06 -23.80
C THR A 212 -13.95 3.81 -22.99
N PHE A 213 -12.91 3.80 -22.16
CA PHE A 213 -12.57 2.64 -21.35
C PHE A 213 -13.73 2.26 -20.39
N LYS A 214 -14.34 3.23 -19.72
CA LYS A 214 -15.54 3.01 -18.91
C LYS A 214 -16.65 2.35 -19.73
N ASP A 215 -16.97 2.92 -20.89
CA ASP A 215 -18.04 2.43 -21.76
C ASP A 215 -17.76 0.98 -22.24
N LEU A 216 -16.49 0.65 -22.54
CA LEU A 216 -16.10 -0.72 -22.91
C LEU A 216 -16.28 -1.71 -21.74
N ILE A 217 -15.96 -1.31 -20.52
CA ILE A 217 -16.16 -2.15 -19.32
C ILE A 217 -17.64 -2.39 -19.08
N GLU A 218 -18.48 -1.36 -19.23
CA GLU A 218 -19.93 -1.47 -19.05
C GLU A 218 -20.57 -2.34 -20.14
N LEU A 219 -20.06 -2.28 -21.37
CA LEU A 219 -20.56 -3.07 -22.50
C LEU A 219 -20.21 -4.55 -22.35
N GLU A 220 -18.95 -4.89 -22.03
CA GLU A 220 -18.47 -6.28 -21.94
C GLU A 220 -17.55 -6.50 -20.70
N PRO A 221 -18.12 -6.60 -19.48
CA PRO A 221 -17.34 -6.69 -18.24
C PRO A 221 -16.40 -7.91 -18.18
N ASN A 222 -16.78 -9.01 -18.83
CA ASN A 222 -16.01 -10.26 -18.84
C ASN A 222 -14.64 -10.10 -19.50
N VAL A 223 -14.53 -9.19 -20.49
CA VAL A 223 -13.26 -8.89 -21.17
C VAL A 223 -12.22 -8.34 -20.19
N PHE A 224 -12.63 -7.76 -19.06
CA PHE A 224 -11.75 -7.13 -18.08
C PHE A 224 -11.65 -7.94 -16.79
N THR A 225 -12.77 -8.45 -16.29
CA THR A 225 -12.83 -9.20 -15.02
C THR A 225 -12.43 -10.66 -15.15
N ASN A 226 -12.48 -11.24 -16.36
CA ASN A 226 -12.29 -12.68 -16.59
C ASN A 226 -13.25 -13.56 -15.78
N ALA A 227 -14.48 -13.09 -15.52
CA ALA A 227 -15.48 -13.87 -14.76
C ALA A 227 -15.91 -15.15 -15.48
N ASP A 228 -15.79 -15.20 -16.81
CA ASP A 228 -16.00 -16.37 -17.66
C ASP A 228 -14.86 -17.41 -17.59
N LYS A 229 -13.78 -17.11 -16.85
CA LYS A 229 -12.60 -17.96 -16.67
C LYS A 229 -11.91 -18.36 -17.98
N ARG A 230 -12.03 -17.53 -19.03
CA ARG A 230 -11.40 -17.78 -20.33
C ARG A 230 -9.88 -17.71 -20.26
N LEU A 231 -9.33 -16.81 -19.46
CA LEU A 231 -7.90 -16.69 -19.18
C LEU A 231 -7.52 -17.57 -17.99
N LYS A 232 -6.55 -18.47 -18.18
CA LYS A 232 -6.04 -19.36 -17.11
C LYS A 232 -5.13 -18.59 -16.15
N GLY A 233 -5.26 -18.85 -14.84
CA GLY A 233 -4.38 -18.29 -13.81
C GLY A 233 -4.56 -16.79 -13.53
N VAL A 234 -5.65 -16.18 -14.01
CA VAL A 234 -5.92 -14.75 -13.83
C VAL A 234 -6.88 -14.54 -12.65
N GLN A 235 -6.39 -13.88 -11.59
CA GLN A 235 -7.24 -13.45 -10.48
C GLN A 235 -7.82 -12.04 -10.68
N THR A 236 -7.08 -11.12 -11.34
CA THR A 236 -7.43 -9.70 -11.47
C THR A 236 -6.80 -9.06 -12.70
N PHE A 237 -7.29 -7.88 -13.08
CA PHE A 237 -6.72 -7.05 -14.15
C PHE A 237 -5.39 -6.45 -13.70
N ALA A 238 -4.28 -6.79 -14.36
CA ALA A 238 -2.95 -6.38 -13.93
C ALA A 238 -2.65 -4.90 -14.26
N PRO A 239 -1.77 -4.22 -13.51
CA PRO A 239 -1.42 -2.83 -13.78
C PRO A 239 -0.85 -2.60 -15.19
N VAL A 240 -0.06 -3.55 -15.71
CA VAL A 240 0.47 -3.44 -17.08
C VAL A 240 -0.61 -3.62 -18.14
N GLU A 241 -1.65 -4.43 -17.87
CA GLU A 241 -2.82 -4.55 -18.76
C GLU A 241 -3.59 -3.23 -18.82
N MET A 242 -3.73 -2.53 -17.68
CA MET A 242 -4.36 -1.21 -17.65
C MET A 242 -3.58 -0.16 -18.46
N ILE A 243 -2.26 -0.10 -18.30
CA ILE A 243 -1.41 0.78 -19.10
C ILE A 243 -1.54 0.43 -20.59
N ALA A 244 -1.48 -0.85 -20.94
CA ALA A 244 -1.59 -1.30 -22.32
C ALA A 244 -2.95 -0.94 -22.95
N VAL A 245 -4.06 -1.16 -22.23
CA VAL A 245 -5.41 -0.86 -22.71
C VAL A 245 -5.62 0.65 -22.89
N THR A 246 -5.18 1.48 -21.93
CA THR A 246 -5.31 2.95 -22.06
C THR A 246 -4.52 3.48 -23.26
N VAL A 247 -3.32 2.97 -23.52
CA VAL A 247 -2.55 3.30 -24.72
C VAL A 247 -3.26 2.82 -25.98
N LEU A 248 -3.75 1.58 -25.99
CA LEU A 248 -4.43 1.01 -27.16
C LEU A 248 -5.67 1.81 -27.54
N ILE A 249 -6.47 2.21 -26.55
CA ILE A 249 -7.63 3.10 -26.76
C ILE A 249 -7.16 4.46 -27.28
N SER A 250 -6.09 5.03 -26.71
CA SER A 250 -5.53 6.31 -27.18
C SER A 250 -5.07 6.27 -28.63
N VAL A 251 -4.43 5.18 -29.07
CA VAL A 251 -3.92 5.02 -30.46
C VAL A 251 -5.07 4.77 -31.44
N HIS A 252 -6.16 4.16 -30.99
CA HIS A 252 -7.29 3.74 -31.82
C HIS A 252 -8.60 4.44 -31.44
N ILE A 253 -8.54 5.69 -30.99
CA ILE A 253 -9.68 6.40 -30.39
C ILE A 253 -10.90 6.49 -31.32
N ASP A 254 -10.66 6.57 -32.63
CA ASP A 254 -11.72 6.66 -33.66
C ASP A 254 -12.34 5.30 -34.04
N THR A 255 -11.92 4.22 -33.38
CA THR A 255 -12.35 2.85 -33.70
C THR A 255 -13.62 2.50 -32.94
N SER A 256 -14.51 1.71 -33.56
CA SER A 256 -15.75 1.28 -32.89
C SER A 256 -15.49 0.45 -31.63
N HIS A 257 -16.39 0.56 -30.65
CA HIS A 257 -16.28 -0.16 -29.37
C HIS A 257 -16.14 -1.68 -29.56
N ASN A 258 -16.89 -2.27 -30.49
CA ASN A 258 -16.81 -3.70 -30.77
C ASN A 258 -15.41 -4.11 -31.24
N ARG A 259 -14.80 -3.33 -32.13
CA ARG A 259 -13.45 -3.61 -32.62
C ARG A 259 -12.40 -3.39 -31.53
N LEU A 260 -12.55 -2.37 -30.68
CA LEU A 260 -11.69 -2.18 -29.52
C LEU A 260 -11.78 -3.36 -28.54
N LEU A 261 -12.97 -3.87 -28.26
CA LEU A 261 -13.17 -5.03 -27.39
C LEU A 261 -12.51 -6.30 -27.93
N GLU A 262 -12.66 -6.58 -29.23
CA GLU A 262 -11.97 -7.69 -29.88
C GLU A 262 -10.45 -7.58 -29.72
N VAL A 263 -9.90 -6.41 -30.02
CA VAL A 263 -8.47 -6.17 -29.96
C VAL A 263 -7.94 -6.23 -28.53
N ILE A 264 -8.66 -5.66 -27.55
CA ILE A 264 -8.31 -5.74 -26.12
C ILE A 264 -8.32 -7.20 -25.66
N ARG A 265 -9.33 -7.99 -26.06
CA ARG A 265 -9.40 -9.40 -25.73
C ARG A 265 -8.17 -10.15 -26.27
N SER A 266 -7.83 -9.95 -27.55
CA SER A 266 -6.64 -10.55 -28.16
C SER A 266 -5.33 -10.10 -27.52
N LEU A 267 -5.21 -8.83 -27.13
CA LEU A 267 -4.04 -8.31 -26.39
C LEU A 267 -3.88 -9.06 -25.07
N ARG A 268 -4.97 -9.19 -24.30
CA ARG A 268 -4.94 -9.86 -22.99
C ARG A 268 -4.60 -11.34 -23.11
N GLU A 269 -5.21 -12.04 -24.08
CA GLU A 269 -4.89 -13.44 -24.39
C GLU A 269 -3.41 -13.58 -24.75
N ASN A 270 -2.89 -12.74 -25.65
CA ASN A 270 -1.49 -12.77 -26.05
C ASN A 270 -0.53 -12.55 -24.86
N LEU A 271 -0.82 -11.59 -23.97
CA LEU A 271 0.00 -11.34 -22.79
C LEU A 271 -0.03 -12.53 -21.82
N ARG A 272 -1.20 -13.16 -21.61
CA ARG A 272 -1.35 -14.27 -20.66
C ARG A 272 -0.85 -15.61 -21.18
N GLU A 273 -0.82 -15.80 -22.50
CA GLU A 273 -0.20 -16.97 -23.13
C GLU A 273 1.33 -16.92 -23.08
N ASN A 274 1.90 -15.73 -23.29
CA ASN A 274 3.34 -15.56 -23.37
C ASN A 274 4.01 -15.29 -22.01
N PHE A 275 3.26 -14.81 -21.01
CA PHE A 275 3.81 -14.41 -19.72
C PHE A 275 3.00 -14.94 -18.54
N SER A 276 3.67 -15.64 -17.63
CA SER A 276 3.09 -16.13 -16.38
C SER A 276 2.92 -15.02 -15.32
N ASP A 277 3.83 -14.03 -15.30
CA ASP A 277 3.80 -12.90 -14.37
C ASP A 277 3.80 -11.56 -15.13
N LEU A 278 2.75 -10.77 -14.94
CA LEU A 278 2.53 -9.49 -15.63
C LEU A 278 3.01 -8.31 -14.77
N ARG A 279 4.31 -8.02 -14.83
CA ARG A 279 4.91 -6.85 -14.15
C ARG A 279 5.00 -5.64 -15.07
N VAL A 280 4.88 -4.45 -14.47
CA VAL A 280 5.13 -3.17 -15.16
C VAL A 280 6.64 -2.96 -15.29
N ASN A 281 7.19 -3.26 -16.47
CA ASN A 281 8.60 -3.06 -16.78
C ASN A 281 8.81 -2.87 -18.29
N GLY A 282 10.03 -2.51 -18.68
CA GLY A 282 10.37 -2.27 -20.07
C GLY A 282 10.29 -3.51 -20.98
N TYR A 283 10.47 -4.73 -20.44
CA TYR A 283 10.34 -5.96 -21.22
C TYR A 283 8.88 -6.23 -21.60
N MET A 284 7.98 -6.11 -20.63
CA MET A 284 6.54 -6.26 -20.85
C MET A 284 6.01 -5.15 -21.77
N TRP A 285 6.51 -3.92 -21.61
CA TRP A 285 6.18 -2.82 -22.52
C TRP A 285 6.57 -3.10 -23.96
N LYS A 286 7.76 -3.67 -24.22
CA LYS A 286 8.16 -4.05 -25.58
C LYS A 286 7.19 -5.06 -26.22
N ALA A 287 6.71 -6.03 -25.44
CA ALA A 287 5.72 -6.99 -25.91
C ALA A 287 4.36 -6.31 -26.23
N VAL A 288 3.89 -5.46 -25.32
CA VAL A 288 2.67 -4.64 -25.52
C VAL A 288 2.78 -3.77 -26.77
N TRP A 289 3.87 -3.01 -26.91
CA TRP A 289 4.06 -2.12 -28.04
C TRP A 289 4.20 -2.90 -29.34
N SER A 290 4.90 -4.04 -29.36
CA SER A 290 4.99 -4.88 -30.55
C SER A 290 3.61 -5.36 -31.01
N PHE A 291 2.71 -5.68 -30.09
CA PHE A 291 1.33 -6.04 -30.43
C PHE A 291 0.57 -4.87 -31.06
N ILE A 292 0.65 -3.69 -30.45
CA ILE A 292 -0.02 -2.46 -30.94
C ILE A 292 0.53 -2.04 -32.31
N ASP A 293 1.85 -2.05 -32.49
CA ASP A 293 2.52 -1.69 -33.75
C ASP A 293 2.16 -2.67 -34.88
N ASN A 294 2.07 -3.98 -34.59
CA ASN A 294 1.64 -4.96 -35.58
C ASN A 294 0.17 -4.78 -36.00
N LEU A 295 -0.71 -4.31 -35.12
CA LEU A 295 -2.08 -3.97 -35.49
C LEU A 295 -2.14 -2.77 -36.43
N ASN A 296 -1.27 -1.77 -36.22
CA ASN A 296 -1.18 -0.61 -37.10
C ASN A 296 -0.68 -0.96 -38.50
N LYS A 297 0.27 -1.91 -38.61
CA LYS A 297 0.81 -2.38 -39.89
C LYS A 297 -0.16 -3.24 -40.71
N ASN A 298 -1.16 -3.84 -40.06
CA ASN A 298 -2.16 -4.70 -40.69
C ASN A 298 -3.50 -3.99 -40.97
N ARG A 299 -3.53 -2.65 -40.90
CA ARG A 299 -4.64 -1.79 -41.34
C ARG A 299 -4.39 -1.31 -42.77
#